data_AF-A0A2N1Q3F1-F1
#
_entry.id   AF-A0A2N1Q3F1-F1
#
_cell.length_a   1.000
_cell.length_b   1.000
_cell.length_c   1.000
_cell.angle_alpha   90.00
_cell.angle_beta   90.00
_cell.angle_gamma   90.00
#
_symmetry.space_group_name_H-M   'P 1'
#
loop_
_entity.id
_entity.type
_entity.pdbx_description
1 polymer ?
#
loop_
_entity_poly.entity_id
_entity_poly.type
_entity_poly.pdbx_seq_one_letter_code
_entity_poly.pdbx_strand_id
1 'polypeptide(L)'
;MRSLTAKKVVAIYSIVFGGLGLVGSFSDAIDVWTLVIEILLIVLGILLLIPALQRAEKGLIITGLVYYSLLVLAGLIFFFVIPFMGFIIWGLAGVPFAFSIVYLVRKGKEEFGMWDDYGNPNFPKEESQLVKDASFVENQLKVLAKMVEDGLITEADYEKKKNLLLEIE
;
A
#
# COMPACT_ATOMS: atom_id res chain seq x y z
N MET A 1 2.98 3.70 -13.58
CA MET A 1 2.69 2.81 -12.43
C MET A 1 1.53 3.36 -11.58
N ARG A 2 1.77 4.19 -10.54
CA ARG A 2 0.83 4.45 -9.42
C ARG A 2 0.44 3.16 -8.64
N SER A 3 0.01 3.29 -7.40
CA SER A 3 -0.38 2.18 -6.50
C SER A 3 -1.29 1.12 -7.15
N LEU A 4 -2.30 1.55 -7.93
CA LEU A 4 -3.28 0.69 -8.60
C LEU A 4 -2.65 -0.44 -9.44
N THR A 5 -1.54 -0.16 -10.13
CA THR A 5 -0.84 -1.17 -10.94
C THR A 5 -0.21 -2.25 -10.05
N ALA A 6 0.38 -1.85 -8.93
CA ALA A 6 1.03 -2.79 -8.03
C ALA A 6 0.02 -3.75 -7.38
N LYS A 7 -1.13 -3.22 -6.95
CA LYS A 7 -2.27 -4.01 -6.48
C LYS A 7 -2.75 -5.03 -7.52
N LYS A 8 -2.89 -4.64 -8.80
CA LYS A 8 -3.32 -5.56 -9.86
C LYS A 8 -2.36 -6.74 -10.01
N VAL A 9 -1.05 -6.52 -9.89
CA VAL A 9 -0.06 -7.60 -9.90
C VAL A 9 -0.28 -8.56 -8.73
N VAL A 10 -0.38 -8.05 -7.49
CA VAL A 10 -0.66 -8.91 -6.31
C VAL A 10 -1.94 -9.72 -6.49
N ALA A 11 -3.02 -9.07 -6.96
CA ALA A 11 -4.32 -9.72 -7.16
C ALA A 11 -4.28 -10.83 -8.22
N ILE A 12 -3.65 -10.58 -9.38
CA ILE A 12 -3.49 -11.57 -10.46
C ILE A 12 -2.65 -12.75 -9.97
N TYR A 13 -1.53 -12.50 -9.29
CA TYR A 13 -0.69 -13.57 -8.75
C TYR A 13 -1.44 -14.40 -7.69
N SER A 14 -2.30 -13.81 -6.86
CA SER A 14 -3.14 -14.57 -5.92
C SER A 14 -4.12 -15.52 -6.61
N ILE A 15 -4.74 -15.08 -7.72
CA ILE A 15 -5.64 -15.92 -8.51
C ILE A 15 -4.87 -17.02 -9.24
N VAL A 16 -3.75 -16.68 -9.89
CA VAL A 16 -2.93 -17.64 -10.64
C VAL A 16 -2.29 -18.67 -9.70
N PHE A 17 -1.73 -18.25 -8.57
CA PHE A 17 -1.07 -19.15 -7.63
C PHE A 17 -2.08 -20.10 -6.96
N GLY A 18 -3.23 -19.60 -6.50
CA GLY A 18 -4.28 -20.45 -5.94
C GLY A 18 -4.89 -21.40 -6.98
N GLY A 19 -5.07 -20.95 -8.23
CA GLY A 19 -5.54 -21.80 -9.32
C GLY A 19 -4.53 -22.88 -9.73
N LEU A 20 -3.23 -22.57 -9.75
CA LEU A 20 -2.16 -23.54 -10.03
C LEU A 20 -1.98 -24.54 -8.88
N GLY A 21 -2.18 -24.12 -7.63
CA GLY A 21 -2.21 -25.02 -6.47
C GLY A 21 -3.28 -26.10 -6.63
N LEU A 22 -4.53 -25.68 -6.86
CA LEU A 22 -5.66 -26.59 -7.07
C LEU A 22 -5.44 -27.58 -8.23
N VAL A 23 -4.75 -27.15 -9.30
CA VAL A 23 -4.42 -28.01 -10.46
C VAL A 23 -3.22 -28.92 -10.18
N GLY A 24 -2.24 -28.48 -9.39
CA GLY A 24 -1.08 -29.28 -9.01
C GLY A 24 -1.42 -30.39 -8.03
N SER A 25 -2.41 -30.19 -7.16
CA SER A 25 -2.76 -31.12 -6.09
C SER A 25 -3.48 -32.40 -6.54
N PHE A 26 -3.89 -32.53 -7.80
CA PHE A 26 -4.61 -33.73 -8.30
C PHE A 26 -3.82 -35.05 -8.30
N SER A 27 -2.53 -35.06 -7.90
CA SER A 27 -1.69 -36.27 -7.94
C SER A 27 -1.69 -37.12 -6.66
N ASP A 28 -2.19 -36.60 -5.53
CA ASP A 28 -2.29 -37.33 -4.26
C ASP A 28 -3.51 -36.87 -3.45
N ALA A 29 -3.80 -37.51 -2.31
CA ALA A 29 -4.94 -37.16 -1.46
C ALA A 29 -4.82 -35.72 -0.91
N ILE A 30 -5.53 -34.79 -1.54
CA ILE A 30 -5.50 -33.35 -1.21
C ILE A 30 -5.91 -33.14 0.25
N ASP A 31 -5.00 -32.61 1.05
CA ASP A 31 -5.32 -32.19 2.41
C ASP A 31 -6.31 -31.01 2.39
N VAL A 32 -7.36 -31.11 3.19
CA VAL A 32 -8.49 -30.17 3.22
C VAL A 32 -8.01 -28.75 3.55
N TRP A 33 -6.98 -28.60 4.39
CA TRP A 33 -6.42 -27.28 4.71
C TRP A 33 -5.72 -26.63 3.53
N THR A 34 -5.03 -27.41 2.69
CA THR A 34 -4.39 -26.90 1.47
C THR A 34 -5.43 -26.32 0.52
N LEU A 35 -6.51 -27.07 0.27
CA LEU A 35 -7.63 -26.64 -0.57
C LEU A 35 -8.32 -25.38 -0.01
N VAL A 36 -8.52 -25.29 1.31
CA VAL A 36 -9.08 -24.09 1.96
C VAL A 36 -8.16 -22.88 1.78
N ILE A 37 -6.84 -23.03 1.95
CA ILE A 37 -5.86 -21.96 1.78
C ILE A 37 -5.83 -21.46 0.33
N GLU A 38 -5.88 -22.36 -0.65
CA GLU A 38 -5.87 -22.01 -2.07
C GLU A 38 -7.15 -21.25 -2.49
N ILE A 39 -8.32 -21.71 -2.03
CA ILE A 39 -9.59 -20.98 -2.24
C ILE A 39 -9.54 -19.59 -1.58
N LEU A 40 -9.03 -19.48 -0.35
CA LEU A 40 -8.87 -18.19 0.32
C LEU A 40 -7.95 -17.25 -0.46
N LEU A 41 -6.90 -17.77 -1.10
CA LEU A 41 -5.99 -16.98 -1.94
C LEU A 41 -6.69 -16.46 -3.21
N ILE A 42 -7.48 -17.31 -3.88
CA ILE A 42 -8.29 -16.91 -5.04
C ILE A 42 -9.30 -15.83 -4.63
N VAL A 43 -10.02 -16.04 -3.52
CA VAL A 43 -10.98 -15.06 -2.97
C VAL A 43 -10.29 -13.74 -2.64
N LEU A 44 -9.12 -13.77 -2.00
CA LEU A 44 -8.31 -12.58 -1.72
C LEU A 44 -7.95 -11.81 -3.01
N GLY A 45 -7.52 -12.53 -4.06
CA GLY A 45 -7.22 -11.95 -5.36
C GLY A 45 -8.43 -11.31 -6.04
N ILE A 46 -9.58 -11.98 -6.02
CA ILE A 46 -10.85 -11.46 -6.57
C ILE A 46 -11.30 -10.22 -5.79
N LEU A 47 -11.31 -10.27 -4.45
CA LEU A 47 -11.68 -9.15 -3.59
C LEU A 47 -10.80 -7.91 -3.82
N LEU A 48 -9.51 -8.11 -4.12
CA LEU A 48 -8.63 -7.03 -4.53
C LEU A 48 -9.05 -6.42 -5.87
N LEU A 49 -9.43 -7.22 -6.88
CA LEU A 49 -9.84 -6.66 -8.18
C LEU A 49 -11.13 -5.82 -8.11
N ILE A 50 -11.99 -6.04 -7.11
CA ILE A 50 -13.26 -5.31 -6.94
C ILE A 50 -13.01 -3.82 -6.59
N PRO A 51 -13.48 -2.85 -7.41
CA PRO A 51 -13.31 -1.43 -7.13
C PRO A 51 -14.01 -0.96 -5.86
N ALA A 52 -15.14 -1.57 -5.47
CA ALA A 52 -15.92 -1.17 -4.30
C ALA A 52 -15.19 -1.36 -2.96
N LEU A 53 -14.14 -2.19 -2.89
CA LEU A 53 -13.42 -2.50 -1.64
C LEU A 53 -12.26 -1.55 -1.32
N GLN A 54 -12.18 -0.34 -1.88
CA GLN A 54 -11.06 0.61 -1.64
C GLN A 54 -10.75 0.88 -0.15
N ARG A 55 -11.79 0.83 0.71
CA ARG A 55 -11.65 0.98 2.17
C ARG A 55 -10.91 -0.19 2.83
N ALA A 56 -11.19 -1.43 2.40
CA ALA A 56 -10.56 -2.65 2.92
C ALA A 56 -9.24 -3.01 2.22
N GLU A 57 -8.97 -2.40 1.07
CA GLU A 57 -7.84 -2.66 0.16
C GLU A 57 -6.47 -2.70 0.85
N LYS A 58 -6.21 -1.83 1.84
CA LYS A 58 -4.97 -1.86 2.63
C LYS A 58 -4.85 -3.16 3.43
N GLY A 59 -5.91 -3.54 4.14
CA GLY A 59 -5.96 -4.76 4.93
C GLY A 59 -5.75 -5.99 4.07
N LEU A 60 -6.44 -6.07 2.92
CA LEU A 60 -6.30 -7.19 1.97
C LEU A 60 -4.85 -7.32 1.44
N ILE A 61 -4.17 -6.21 1.10
CA ILE A 61 -2.76 -6.27 0.69
C ILE A 61 -1.84 -6.62 1.87
N ILE A 62 -2.12 -6.19 3.09
CA ILE A 62 -1.34 -6.59 4.28
C ILE A 62 -1.49 -8.11 4.55
N THR A 63 -2.71 -8.65 4.48
CA THR A 63 -2.95 -10.10 4.59
C THR A 63 -2.19 -10.86 3.49
N GLY A 64 -2.23 -10.37 2.25
CA GLY A 64 -1.43 -10.92 1.15
C GLY A 64 0.08 -10.86 1.44
N LEU A 65 0.60 -9.73 1.90
CA LEU A 65 2.01 -9.55 2.25
C LEU A 65 2.48 -10.57 3.30
N VAL A 66 1.72 -10.76 4.37
CA VAL A 66 2.04 -11.74 5.42
C VAL A 66 2.05 -13.16 4.85
N TYR A 67 1.05 -13.53 4.06
CA TYR A 67 0.99 -14.85 3.43
C TYR A 67 2.15 -15.10 2.45
N TYR A 68 2.43 -14.16 1.55
CA TYR A 68 3.54 -14.28 0.60
C TYR A 68 4.91 -14.24 1.29
N SER A 69 5.04 -13.56 2.43
CA SER A 69 6.27 -13.60 3.24
C SER A 69 6.58 -15.03 3.71
N LEU A 70 5.57 -15.78 4.18
CA LEU A 70 5.72 -17.18 4.56
C LEU A 70 6.12 -18.06 3.37
N LEU A 71 5.51 -17.85 2.19
CA LEU A 71 5.87 -18.59 0.98
C LEU A 71 7.28 -18.26 0.45
N VAL A 72 7.72 -17.00 0.54
CA VAL A 72 9.09 -16.60 0.18
C VAL A 72 10.11 -17.24 1.13
N LEU A 73 9.81 -17.29 2.43
CA LEU A 73 10.65 -17.96 3.42
C LEU A 73 10.70 -19.48 3.20
N ALA A 74 9.55 -20.12 2.92
CA ALA A 74 9.50 -21.53 2.55
C ALA A 74 10.29 -21.81 1.26
N GLY A 75 10.12 -20.99 0.21
CA GLY A 75 10.88 -21.09 -1.04
C GLY A 75 12.39 -20.94 -0.84
N LEU A 76 12.81 -20.06 0.08
CA LEU A 76 14.22 -19.92 0.46
C LEU A 76 14.75 -21.15 1.21
N ILE A 77 13.95 -21.79 2.08
CA ILE A 77 14.33 -23.07 2.71
C ILE A 77 14.47 -24.16 1.64
N PHE A 78 13.49 -24.30 0.74
CA PHE A 78 13.55 -25.25 -0.36
C PHE A 78 14.71 -24.98 -1.32
N PHE A 79 15.18 -23.75 -1.46
CA PHE A 79 16.36 -23.42 -2.26
C PHE A 79 17.63 -24.15 -1.80
N PHE A 80 17.80 -24.35 -0.49
CA PHE A 80 18.97 -25.07 0.05
C PHE A 80 18.82 -26.60 0.01
N VAL A 81 17.62 -27.13 -0.25
CA VAL A 81 17.35 -28.58 -0.33
C VAL A 81 17.22 -29.04 -1.79
N ILE A 82 16.43 -28.32 -2.60
CA ILE A 82 16.18 -28.56 -4.02
C ILE A 82 16.20 -27.19 -4.74
N PRO A 83 17.38 -26.71 -5.20
CA PRO A 83 17.56 -25.34 -5.70
C PRO A 83 16.57 -24.92 -6.79
N PHE A 84 16.25 -25.82 -7.72
CA PHE A 84 15.29 -25.56 -8.81
C PHE A 84 13.87 -25.31 -8.29
N MET A 85 13.41 -26.10 -7.31
CA MET A 85 12.09 -25.95 -6.72
C MET A 85 12.00 -24.67 -5.86
N GLY A 86 13.06 -24.38 -5.10
CA GLY A 86 13.18 -23.12 -4.36
C GLY A 86 13.14 -21.89 -5.28
N PHE A 87 13.84 -21.92 -6.42
CA PHE A 87 13.80 -20.86 -7.43
C PHE A 87 12.38 -20.63 -7.97
N ILE A 88 11.62 -21.68 -8.26
CA ILE A 88 10.24 -21.58 -8.75
C ILE A 88 9.32 -20.96 -7.69
N ILE A 89 9.35 -21.46 -6.46
CA ILE A 89 8.53 -20.93 -5.35
C ILE A 89 8.89 -19.48 -5.07
N TRP A 90 10.20 -19.15 -5.03
CA TRP A 90 10.68 -17.80 -4.80
C TRP A 90 10.31 -16.84 -5.94
N GLY A 91 10.37 -17.27 -7.19
CA GLY A 91 9.91 -16.47 -8.33
C GLY A 91 8.41 -16.19 -8.30
N LEU A 92 7.59 -17.21 -7.98
CA LEU A 92 6.13 -17.09 -7.94
C LEU A 92 5.61 -16.30 -6.73
N ALA A 93 6.20 -16.47 -5.55
CA ALA A 93 5.78 -15.78 -4.32
C ALA A 93 6.52 -14.46 -4.07
N GLY A 94 7.78 -14.33 -4.53
CA GLY A 94 8.61 -13.15 -4.35
C GLY A 94 8.12 -11.93 -5.13
N VAL A 95 7.53 -12.14 -6.32
CA VAL A 95 6.90 -11.07 -7.10
C VAL A 95 5.72 -10.44 -6.35
N PRO A 96 4.64 -11.16 -5.96
CA PRO A 96 3.53 -10.55 -5.23
C PRO A 96 3.94 -10.05 -3.83
N PHE A 97 4.94 -10.66 -3.18
CA PHE A 97 5.54 -10.10 -1.95
C PHE A 97 6.12 -8.70 -2.19
N ALA A 98 7.07 -8.56 -3.14
CA ALA A 98 7.71 -7.28 -3.44
C ALA A 98 6.69 -6.22 -3.91
N PHE A 99 5.73 -6.62 -4.74
CA PHE A 99 4.67 -5.72 -5.22
C PHE A 99 3.69 -5.29 -4.12
N SER A 100 3.48 -6.11 -3.08
CA SER A 100 2.70 -5.71 -1.89
C SER A 100 3.42 -4.60 -1.10
N ILE A 101 4.74 -4.70 -0.92
CA ILE A 101 5.55 -3.63 -0.32
C ILE A 101 5.49 -2.35 -1.15
N VAL A 102 5.72 -2.46 -2.47
CA VAL A 102 5.67 -1.32 -3.41
C VAL A 102 4.31 -0.64 -3.40
N TYR A 103 3.22 -1.41 -3.29
CA TYR A 103 1.87 -0.87 -3.13
C TYR A 103 1.73 -0.07 -1.82
N LEU A 104 2.10 -0.66 -0.67
CA LEU A 104 1.91 -0.02 0.64
C LEU A 104 2.73 1.27 0.76
N VAL A 105 4.00 1.25 0.32
CA VAL A 105 4.87 2.43 0.30
C VAL A 105 4.30 3.52 -0.60
N ARG A 106 3.81 3.18 -1.80
CA ARG A 106 3.22 4.16 -2.73
C ARG A 106 1.91 4.72 -2.20
N LYS A 107 1.01 3.90 -1.67
CA LYS A 107 -0.27 4.35 -1.13
C LYS A 107 -0.07 5.24 0.10
N GLY A 108 0.91 4.93 0.95
CA GLY A 108 1.35 5.83 2.02
C GLY A 108 1.78 7.20 1.47
N LYS A 109 2.65 7.25 0.44
CA LYS A 109 3.05 8.52 -0.18
C LYS A 109 1.88 9.27 -0.85
N GLU A 110 0.96 8.55 -1.48
CA GLU A 110 -0.25 9.11 -2.12
C GLU A 110 -1.22 9.71 -1.07
N GLU A 111 -1.30 9.16 0.13
CA GLU A 111 -2.20 9.63 1.21
C GLU A 111 -1.58 10.70 2.13
N PHE A 112 -0.27 10.60 2.40
CA PHE A 112 0.46 11.56 3.25
C PHE A 112 1.12 12.70 2.46
N GLY A 113 0.77 12.87 1.18
CA GLY A 113 1.23 14.01 0.37
C GLY A 113 2.71 14.02 -0.02
N MET A 114 3.51 12.98 0.30
CA MET A 114 4.94 12.88 -0.03
C MET A 114 5.23 12.60 -1.52
N TRP A 115 4.49 13.25 -2.41
CA TRP A 115 4.78 13.40 -3.83
C TRP A 115 5.26 14.83 -4.13
N ASP A 116 6.26 15.28 -3.37
CA ASP A 116 7.04 16.45 -3.73
C ASP A 116 7.81 16.16 -5.03
N ASP A 117 7.26 16.67 -6.12
CA ASP A 117 7.94 17.22 -7.30
C ASP A 117 8.92 16.31 -8.10
N TYR A 118 8.70 15.00 -8.13
CA TYR A 118 9.41 14.10 -9.06
C TYR A 118 8.47 13.22 -9.89
N GLY A 119 8.00 13.78 -11.04
CA GLY A 119 7.56 12.94 -12.16
C GLY A 119 6.34 13.37 -12.98
N ASN A 120 5.85 14.62 -12.88
CA ASN A 120 4.90 15.13 -13.87
C ASN A 120 5.57 16.09 -14.87
N PRO A 121 5.84 15.68 -16.11
CA PRO A 121 6.48 16.53 -17.12
C PRO A 121 5.54 17.62 -17.71
N ASN A 122 4.25 17.63 -17.36
CA ASN A 122 3.23 18.49 -17.99
C ASN A 122 2.74 19.66 -17.12
N PHE A 123 3.46 20.07 -16.08
CA PHE A 123 3.19 21.35 -15.40
C PHE A 123 4.20 22.42 -15.85
N PRO A 124 3.76 23.60 -16.32
CA PRO A 124 4.64 24.71 -16.62
C PRO A 124 5.43 25.13 -15.38
N LYS A 125 6.75 25.25 -15.51
CA LYS A 125 7.65 25.70 -14.43
C LYS A 125 7.85 27.21 -14.46
N GLU A 126 6.79 27.97 -14.20
CA GLU A 126 6.85 29.41 -13.92
C GLU A 126 5.57 29.80 -13.15
N GLU A 127 5.71 30.58 -12.06
CA GLU A 127 4.70 31.13 -11.11
C GLU A 127 4.62 30.54 -9.67
N SER A 128 5.17 29.36 -9.37
CA SER A 128 4.90 28.67 -8.08
C SER A 128 5.68 29.16 -6.83
N GLN A 129 6.21 30.38 -6.83
CA GLN A 129 6.85 31.00 -5.64
C GLN A 129 5.93 31.91 -4.83
N LEU A 130 4.87 32.49 -5.41
CA LEU A 130 3.95 33.38 -4.68
C LEU A 130 2.72 32.68 -4.07
N VAL A 131 2.42 31.44 -4.49
CA VAL A 131 1.21 30.70 -4.06
C VAL A 131 1.48 29.76 -2.88
N LYS A 132 2.75 29.49 -2.55
CA LYS A 132 3.09 28.55 -1.47
C LYS A 132 2.78 29.08 -0.08
N ASP A 133 3.10 30.34 0.20
CA ASP A 133 2.96 30.91 1.55
C ASP A 133 1.50 31.06 1.97
N ALA A 134 0.63 31.60 1.12
CA ALA A 134 -0.82 31.69 1.39
C ALA A 134 -1.44 30.32 1.76
N SER A 135 -1.10 29.26 1.01
CA SER A 135 -1.60 27.90 1.28
C SER A 135 -1.02 27.28 2.56
N PHE A 136 0.19 27.68 2.95
CA PHE A 136 0.84 27.20 4.16
C PHE A 136 0.24 27.85 5.41
N VAL A 137 0.03 29.16 5.38
CA VAL A 137 -0.62 29.93 6.45
C VAL A 137 -2.06 29.46 6.67
N GLU A 138 -2.86 29.29 5.60
CA GLU A 138 -4.24 28.80 5.71
C GLU A 138 -4.31 27.41 6.37
N ASN A 139 -3.42 26.49 5.98
CA ASN A 139 -3.35 25.16 6.59
C ASN A 139 -2.92 25.20 8.06
N GLN A 140 -1.97 26.08 8.44
CA GLN A 140 -1.57 26.23 9.84
C GLN A 140 -2.69 26.83 10.70
N LEU A 141 -3.40 27.86 10.21
CA LEU A 141 -4.55 28.45 10.90
C LEU A 141 -5.66 27.42 11.15
N LYS A 142 -5.91 26.53 10.18
CA LYS A 142 -6.88 25.44 10.32
C LYS A 142 -6.47 24.40 11.36
N VAL A 143 -5.18 24.08 11.48
CA VAL A 143 -4.65 23.20 12.53
C VAL A 143 -4.74 23.87 13.90
N LEU A 144 -4.40 25.15 13.99
CA LEU A 144 -4.52 25.96 15.22
C LEU A 144 -5.96 26.06 15.71
N ALA A 145 -6.92 26.33 14.83
CA ALA A 145 -8.34 26.41 15.18
C ALA A 145 -8.83 25.06 15.76
N LYS A 146 -8.42 23.95 15.13
CA LYS A 146 -8.75 22.62 15.65
C LYS A 146 -8.11 22.33 17.02
N MET A 147 -6.90 22.82 17.29
CA MET A 147 -6.28 22.67 18.62
C MET A 147 -7.02 23.43 19.72
N VAL A 148 -7.72 24.53 19.40
CA VAL A 148 -8.64 25.21 20.35
C VAL A 148 -9.90 24.37 20.57
N GLU A 149 -10.50 23.87 19.48
CA GLU A 149 -11.70 23.02 19.51
C GLU A 149 -11.48 21.72 20.32
N ASP A 150 -10.32 21.08 20.14
CA ASP A 150 -9.86 19.89 20.88
C ASP A 150 -9.40 20.24 22.33
N GLY A 151 -9.43 21.50 22.75
CA GLY A 151 -9.05 21.96 24.10
C GLY A 151 -7.55 21.86 24.42
N LEU A 152 -6.69 21.71 23.40
CA LEU A 152 -5.25 21.49 23.53
C LEU A 152 -4.46 22.79 23.76
N ILE A 153 -5.01 23.94 23.39
CA ILE A 153 -4.45 25.29 23.60
C ILE A 153 -5.53 26.27 24.06
N THR A 154 -5.13 27.33 24.74
CA THR A 154 -6.08 28.39 25.15
C THR A 154 -6.37 29.36 23.99
N GLU A 155 -7.50 30.07 24.04
CA GLU A 155 -7.84 31.11 23.04
C GLU A 155 -6.78 32.22 22.99
N ALA A 156 -6.14 32.54 24.12
CA ALA A 156 -5.05 33.52 24.18
C ALA A 156 -3.77 33.03 23.45
N ASP A 157 -3.45 31.74 23.56
CA ASP A 157 -2.33 31.13 22.81
C ASP A 157 -2.63 31.04 21.30
N TYR A 158 -3.90 30.83 20.94
CA TYR A 158 -4.35 30.81 19.56
C TYR A 158 -4.18 32.17 18.88
N GLU A 159 -4.73 33.25 19.45
CA GLU A 159 -4.60 34.59 18.86
C GLU A 159 -3.14 35.05 18.78
N LYS A 160 -2.32 34.72 19.78
CA LYS A 160 -0.87 35.00 19.73
C LYS A 160 -0.16 34.28 18.58
N LYS A 161 -0.47 33.00 18.34
CA LYS A 161 0.15 32.22 17.24
C LYS A 161 -0.40 32.58 15.87
N LYS A 162 -1.70 32.93 15.78
CA LYS A 162 -2.35 33.44 14.58
C LYS A 162 -1.73 34.74 14.10
N ASN A 163 -1.50 35.70 14.99
CA ASN A 163 -0.85 36.97 14.62
C ASN A 163 0.59 36.76 14.15
N LEU A 164 1.37 35.89 14.82
CA LEU A 164 2.71 35.52 14.37
C LEU A 164 2.76 34.84 12.99
N LEU A 165 1.68 34.17 12.56
CA LEU A 165 1.60 33.57 11.22
C LEU A 165 1.19 34.59 10.14
N LEU A 166 0.45 35.64 10.52
CA LEU A 166 0.02 36.73 9.62
C LEU A 166 1.08 37.85 9.52
N GLU A 167 2.03 37.93 10.44
CA GLU A 167 3.20 38.83 10.37
C GLU A 167 4.37 38.26 9.53
N ILE A 168 4.23 37.05 8.98
CA ILE A 168 5.23 36.38 8.12
C ILE A 168 4.93 36.56 6.62
N GLU A 169 3.77 37.14 6.28
CA GLU A 169 3.31 37.48 4.92
C GLU A 169 3.64 38.94 4.54
#